data_AF-A0A936NQA7-F1
#
_entry.id   AF-A0A936NQA7-F1
#
_cell.length_a   1.000
_cell.length_b   1.000
_cell.length_c   1.000
_cell.angle_alpha   90.00
_cell.angle_beta   90.00
_cell.angle_gamma   90.00
#
_symmetry.space_group_name_H-M   'P 1'
#
loop_
_entity.id
_entity.type
_entity.pdbx_description
1 polymer ?
#
loop_
_entity_poly.entity_id
_entity_poly.type
_entity_poly.pdbx_seq_one_letter_code
_entity_poly.pdbx_strand_id
1 'polypeptide(L)'
;MGKINLGRVLLGGLVAGVVYNIGEAVLNMVVIGKEIEEMMKSMNLPAIGGEFIAKATVLMFIVGIVTVYLYAAIRPRFGPGVKTAACAGLIVWFLTFFYMGFMNLSMGLFTAGPTWLAIAWELVQSVLAAIAGAWVYKETE
;
A
#
# COMPACT_ATOMS: atom_id res chain seq x y z
N MET A 1 -8.15 23.93 14.14
CA MET A 1 -7.70 22.85 13.22
C MET A 1 -6.21 23.08 12.99
N GLY A 2 -5.33 22.24 13.53
CA GLY A 2 -3.89 22.37 13.29
C GLY A 2 -3.57 22.29 11.80
N LYS A 3 -2.58 23.04 11.33
CA LYS A 3 -2.16 22.99 9.92
C LYS A 3 -1.44 21.66 9.67
N ILE A 4 -1.80 20.96 8.60
CA ILE A 4 -1.10 19.74 8.17
C ILE A 4 0.33 20.12 7.80
N ASN A 5 1.31 19.49 8.44
CA ASN A 5 2.71 19.71 8.13
C ASN A 5 3.10 18.88 6.89
N LEU A 6 3.05 19.50 5.70
CA LEU A 6 3.33 18.82 4.45
C LEU A 6 4.76 18.27 4.35
N GLY A 7 5.75 18.92 4.99
CA GLY A 7 7.12 18.39 5.05
C GLY A 7 7.20 17.08 5.84
N ARG A 8 6.46 16.99 6.95
CA ARG A 8 6.34 15.76 7.75
C ARG A 8 5.50 14.70 7.06
N VAL A 9 4.49 15.10 6.29
CA VAL A 9 3.73 14.18 5.43
C VAL A 9 4.64 13.56 4.39
N LEU A 10 5.44 14.36 3.69
CA LEU A 10 6.36 13.84 2.68
C LEU A 10 7.37 12.88 3.30
N LEU A 11 8.01 13.28 4.40
CA LEU A 11 9.03 12.47 5.05
C LEU A 11 8.47 11.17 5.65
N GLY A 12 7.34 11.23 6.35
CA GLY A 12 6.65 10.03 6.83
C GLY A 12 6.12 9.17 5.68
N GLY A 13 5.65 9.81 4.61
CA GLY A 13 5.15 9.17 3.41
C GLY A 13 6.22 8.36 2.67
N LEU A 14 7.45 8.88 2.60
CA LEU A 14 8.59 8.15 2.07
C LEU A 14 8.93 6.92 2.92
N VAL A 15 8.88 7.04 4.25
CA VAL A 15 9.07 5.89 5.16
C VAL A 15 7.99 4.83 4.92
N ALA A 16 6.72 5.24 4.85
CA ALA A 16 5.61 4.33 4.51
C ALA A 16 5.81 3.68 3.13
N GLY A 17 6.25 4.46 2.14
CA GLY A 17 6.55 3.99 0.79
C GLY A 17 7.67 2.96 0.73
N VAL A 18 8.70 3.06 1.58
CA VAL A 18 9.73 2.02 1.72
C VAL A 18 9.10 0.72 2.26
N VAL A 19 8.23 0.81 3.26
CA VAL A 19 7.55 -0.37 3.83
C VAL A 19 6.67 -1.05 2.77
N TYR A 20 5.89 -0.28 2.01
CA TYR A 20 5.11 -0.81 0.88
C TYR A 20 6.02 -1.49 -0.15
N ASN A 21 7.08 -0.82 -0.60
CA ASN A 21 7.98 -1.38 -1.62
C ASN A 21 8.65 -2.70 -1.18
N ILE A 22 9.11 -2.79 0.07
CA ILE A 22 9.69 -4.03 0.62
C ILE A 22 8.62 -5.12 0.67
N GLY A 23 7.42 -4.79 1.14
CA GLY A 23 6.33 -5.76 1.25
C GLY A 23 5.85 -6.26 -0.12
N GLU A 24 5.68 -5.37 -1.11
CA GLU A 24 5.38 -5.70 -2.50
C GLU A 24 6.48 -6.55 -3.13
N ALA A 25 7.75 -6.22 -2.87
CA ALA A 25 8.88 -7.01 -3.35
C ALA A 25 8.82 -8.45 -2.81
N VAL A 26 8.53 -8.62 -1.51
CA VAL A 26 8.39 -9.95 -0.90
C VAL A 26 7.16 -10.68 -1.45
N LEU A 27 6.00 -10.03 -1.51
CA LEU A 27 4.77 -10.63 -2.03
C LEU A 27 4.98 -11.12 -3.47
N ASN A 28 5.37 -10.22 -4.37
CA ASN A 28 5.43 -10.51 -5.80
C ASN A 28 6.62 -11.37 -6.22
N MET A 29 7.75 -11.37 -5.49
CA MET A 29 8.90 -12.21 -5.87
C MET A 29 8.93 -13.55 -5.12
N VAL A 30 8.49 -13.59 -3.87
CA VAL A 30 8.66 -14.77 -3.00
C VAL A 30 7.35 -15.51 -2.77
N VAL A 31 6.26 -14.79 -2.54
CA VAL A 31 5.00 -15.41 -2.07
C VAL A 31 4.12 -15.86 -3.24
N ILE A 32 3.92 -15.00 -4.24
CA ILE A 32 3.03 -15.26 -5.39
C ILE A 32 3.72 -15.13 -6.76
N GLY A 33 5.06 -15.08 -6.78
CA GLY A 33 5.81 -14.83 -8.02
C GLY A 33 5.61 -15.89 -9.10
N LYS A 34 5.50 -17.17 -8.70
CA LYS A 34 5.26 -18.27 -9.64
C LYS A 34 3.88 -18.17 -10.27
N GLU A 35 2.88 -17.86 -9.46
CA GLU A 35 1.48 -17.72 -9.87
C GLU A 35 1.32 -16.52 -10.82
N ILE A 36 2.02 -15.42 -10.57
CA ILE A 36 2.08 -14.27 -11.48
C ILE A 36 2.72 -14.68 -12.82
N GLU A 37 3.83 -15.41 -12.81
CA GLU A 37 4.48 -15.89 -14.05
C GLU A 37 3.57 -16.82 -14.86
N GLU A 38 2.90 -17.76 -14.20
CA GLU A 38 1.95 -18.67 -14.84
C GLU A 38 0.75 -17.94 -15.43
N MET A 39 0.24 -16.93 -14.72
CA MET A 39 -0.84 -16.07 -15.20
C MET A 39 -0.41 -15.25 -16.43
N MET A 40 0.77 -14.62 -16.40
CA MET A 40 1.24 -13.86 -17.56
C MET A 40 1.40 -14.78 -18.79
N LYS A 41 1.88 -16.01 -18.60
CA LYS A 41 1.95 -17.02 -19.66
C LYS A 41 0.57 -17.42 -20.19
N SER A 42 -0.41 -17.65 -19.31
CA SER A 42 -1.76 -18.07 -19.73
C SER A 42 -2.47 -16.98 -20.55
N MET A 43 -2.12 -15.71 -20.33
CA MET A 43 -2.61 -14.55 -21.07
C MET A 43 -1.79 -14.21 -22.32
N ASN A 44 -0.75 -14.99 -22.65
CA ASN A 44 0.23 -14.67 -23.71
C ASN A 44 0.90 -13.29 -23.55
N LEU A 45 1.11 -12.86 -22.31
CA LEU A 45 1.76 -11.61 -21.97
C LEU A 45 3.25 -11.84 -21.61
N PRO A 46 4.13 -10.86 -21.89
CA PRO A 46 5.54 -10.96 -21.49
C PRO A 46 5.69 -10.94 -19.97
N ALA A 47 6.78 -11.50 -19.45
CA ALA A 47 7.11 -11.41 -18.04
C ALA A 47 7.16 -9.94 -17.58
N ILE A 48 6.83 -9.70 -16.30
CA ILE A 48 6.87 -8.36 -15.72
C ILE A 48 8.31 -7.83 -15.80
N GLY A 49 8.51 -6.76 -16.57
CA GLY A 49 9.81 -6.15 -16.81
C GLY A 49 10.15 -5.03 -15.84
N GLY A 50 11.42 -4.62 -15.84
CA GLY A 50 11.95 -3.58 -14.94
C GLY A 50 11.26 -2.22 -15.06
N GLU A 51 10.71 -1.87 -16.24
CA GLU A 51 9.95 -0.62 -16.40
C GLU A 51 8.66 -0.61 -15.58
N PHE A 52 7.92 -1.72 -15.55
CA PHE A 52 6.72 -1.84 -14.72
C PHE A 52 7.09 -1.76 -13.24
N ILE A 53 8.16 -2.47 -12.84
CA ILE A 53 8.65 -2.45 -11.46
C ILE A 53 9.01 -1.02 -11.03
N ALA A 54 9.73 -0.26 -11.87
CA ALA A 54 10.07 1.13 -11.57
C ALA A 54 8.83 2.02 -11.38
N LYS A 55 7.82 1.88 -12.25
CA LYS A 55 6.55 2.62 -12.14
C LYS A 55 5.78 2.22 -10.87
N ALA A 56 5.69 0.92 -10.58
CA ALA A 56 5.05 0.41 -9.38
C ALA A 56 5.75 0.93 -8.12
N THR A 57 7.08 0.97 -8.09
CA THR A 57 7.85 1.50 -6.98
C THR A 57 7.55 2.96 -6.70
N VAL A 58 7.55 3.80 -7.75
CA VAL A 58 7.17 5.22 -7.62
C VAL A 58 5.74 5.37 -7.12
N LEU A 59 4.80 4.56 -7.65
CA LEU A 59 3.42 4.57 -7.22
C LEU A 59 3.28 4.20 -5.74
N MET A 60 4.04 3.23 -5.23
CA MET A 60 4.02 2.86 -3.82
C MET A 60 4.55 3.95 -2.88
N PHE A 61 5.49 4.78 -3.35
CA PHE A 61 5.85 5.99 -2.61
C PHE A 61 4.71 7.01 -2.57
N ILE A 62 3.99 7.19 -3.68
CA ILE A 62 2.82 8.07 -3.74
C ILE A 62 1.73 7.55 -2.79
N VAL A 63 1.44 6.25 -2.80
CA VAL A 63 0.50 5.62 -1.86
C VAL A 63 0.96 5.86 -0.42
N GLY A 64 2.23 5.65 -0.09
CA GLY A 64 2.78 5.96 1.23
C GLY A 64 2.54 7.41 1.67
N ILE A 65 2.78 8.39 0.78
CA ILE A 65 2.52 9.80 1.04
C ILE A 65 1.03 10.06 1.28
N VAL A 66 0.16 9.49 0.45
CA VAL A 66 -1.30 9.60 0.61
C VAL A 66 -1.75 8.98 1.94
N THR A 67 -1.20 7.83 2.33
CA THR A 67 -1.49 7.17 3.62
C THR A 67 -1.16 8.07 4.80
N VAL A 68 0.01 8.72 4.80
CA VAL A 68 0.41 9.62 5.89
C VAL A 68 -0.36 10.93 5.85
N TYR A 69 -0.70 11.44 4.67
CA TYR A 69 -1.59 12.59 4.52
C TYR A 69 -2.98 12.29 5.10
N LEU A 70 -3.53 11.12 4.80
CA LEU A 70 -4.81 10.68 5.35
C LEU A 70 -4.75 10.57 6.88
N TYR A 71 -3.69 9.95 7.42
CA TYR A 71 -3.45 9.93 8.87
C TYR A 71 -3.46 11.33 9.47
N ALA A 72 -2.71 12.28 8.88
CA ALA A 72 -2.69 13.66 9.32
C ALA A 72 -4.07 14.34 9.25
N ALA A 73 -4.86 14.05 8.22
CA ALA A 73 -6.19 14.62 8.04
C ALA A 73 -7.23 14.10 9.05
N ILE A 74 -7.14 12.82 9.45
CA ILE A 74 -8.07 12.22 10.43
C ILE A 74 -7.60 12.40 11.88
N ARG A 75 -6.30 12.64 12.10
CA ARG A 75 -5.68 12.84 13.42
C ARG A 75 -6.40 13.84 14.34
N PRO A 76 -6.90 15.01 13.87
CA PRO A 76 -7.61 15.94 14.75
C PRO A 76 -8.91 15.40 15.36
N ARG A 77 -9.53 14.38 14.73
CA ARG A 77 -10.79 13.78 15.21
C ARG A 77 -10.56 12.49 16.00
N PHE A 78 -9.60 11.67 15.55
CA PHE A 78 -9.32 10.35 16.14
C PHE A 78 -8.23 10.40 17.21
N GLY A 79 -7.54 11.54 17.34
CA GLY A 79 -6.37 11.70 18.20
C GLY A 79 -5.08 11.16 17.55
N PRO A 80 -3.91 11.51 18.11
CA PRO A 80 -2.63 10.94 17.68
C PRO A 80 -2.48 9.48 18.11
N GLY A 81 -1.77 8.68 17.32
CA GLY A 81 -1.27 7.38 17.75
C GLY A 81 -1.55 6.22 16.78
N VAL A 82 -1.15 5.02 17.23
CA VAL A 82 -1.16 3.79 16.43
C VAL A 82 -2.55 3.42 15.94
N LYS A 83 -3.60 3.62 16.74
CA LYS A 83 -4.98 3.31 16.35
C LYS A 83 -5.44 4.14 15.14
N THR A 84 -5.10 5.43 15.14
CA THR A 84 -5.41 6.34 14.04
C THR A 84 -4.60 6.02 12.79
N ALA A 85 -3.33 5.65 12.95
CA ALA A 85 -2.49 5.20 11.84
C ALA A 85 -3.04 3.90 11.22
N ALA A 86 -3.43 2.93 12.04
CA ALA A 86 -4.08 1.71 11.57
C ALA A 86 -5.39 2.01 10.83
N CYS A 87 -6.21 2.95 11.32
CA CYS A 87 -7.41 3.38 10.61
C CYS A 87 -7.10 3.97 9.22
N ALA A 88 -6.08 4.83 9.10
CA ALA A 88 -5.63 5.34 7.81
C ALA A 88 -5.15 4.22 6.88
N GLY A 89 -4.34 3.29 7.40
CA GLY A 89 -3.86 2.12 6.65
C GLY A 89 -4.99 1.20 6.17
N LEU A 90 -6.02 0.98 7.01
CA LEU A 90 -7.22 0.22 6.64
C LEU A 90 -8.02 0.90 5.53
N ILE A 91 -8.18 2.23 5.60
CA ILE A 91 -8.89 2.99 4.57
C ILE A 91 -8.13 2.90 3.23
N VAL A 92 -6.82 3.14 3.25
CA VAL A 92 -6.00 3.03 2.02
C VAL A 92 -6.07 1.61 1.47
N TRP A 93 -5.89 0.60 2.34
CA TRP A 93 -5.98 -0.79 1.92
C TRP A 93 -7.30 -1.12 1.21
N PHE A 94 -8.41 -0.65 1.77
CA PHE A 94 -9.71 -0.90 1.19
C PHE A 94 -9.85 -0.26 -0.19
N LEU A 95 -9.43 1.00 -0.31
CA LEU A 95 -9.58 1.81 -1.52
C LEU A 95 -8.63 1.39 -2.66
N THR A 96 -7.45 0.84 -2.34
CA THR A 96 -6.46 0.44 -3.35
C THR A 96 -6.48 -1.06 -3.57
N PHE A 97 -6.14 -1.85 -2.56
CA PHE A 97 -5.81 -3.26 -2.71
C PHE A 97 -7.04 -4.15 -2.67
N PHE A 98 -7.95 -3.94 -1.70
CA PHE A 98 -9.17 -4.73 -1.61
C PHE A 98 -10.07 -4.49 -2.81
N TYR A 99 -10.36 -3.22 -3.15
CA TYR A 99 -11.19 -2.88 -4.29
C TYR A 99 -10.63 -3.46 -5.59
N MET A 100 -9.35 -3.20 -5.90
CA MET A 100 -8.76 -3.67 -7.16
C MET A 100 -8.66 -5.21 -7.20
N GLY A 101 -8.25 -5.85 -6.10
CA GLY A 101 -8.18 -7.31 -6.00
C GLY A 101 -9.54 -7.98 -6.17
N PHE A 102 -10.58 -7.43 -5.54
CA PHE A 102 -11.95 -7.94 -5.67
C PHE A 102 -12.50 -7.78 -7.09
N MET A 103 -12.23 -6.63 -7.74
CA MET A 103 -12.64 -6.41 -9.13
C MET A 103 -11.94 -7.39 -10.09
N ASN A 104 -10.64 -7.60 -9.90
CA ASN A 104 -9.83 -8.57 -10.64
C ASN A 104 -10.36 -10.01 -10.50
N LEU A 105 -10.75 -10.41 -9.29
CA LEU A 105 -11.42 -11.69 -9.04
C LEU A 105 -12.77 -11.79 -9.75
N SER A 106 -13.59 -10.74 -9.64
CA SER A 106 -14.94 -10.71 -10.23
C SER A 106 -14.90 -10.79 -11.77
N MET A 107 -13.84 -10.27 -12.38
CA MET A 107 -13.62 -10.33 -13.83
C MET A 107 -12.98 -11.65 -14.29
N GLY A 108 -12.63 -12.55 -13.37
CA GLY A 108 -11.94 -13.80 -13.70
C GLY A 108 -10.53 -13.62 -14.25
N LEU A 109 -9.91 -12.46 -14.00
CA LEU A 109 -8.56 -12.14 -14.49
C LEU A 109 -7.46 -12.85 -13.68
N PHE A 110 -7.72 -13.14 -12.41
CA PHE A 110 -6.76 -13.74 -11.50
C PHE A 110 -7.35 -14.95 -10.76
N THR A 111 -6.50 -15.89 -10.37
CA THR A 111 -6.90 -17.06 -9.58
C THR A 111 -7.32 -16.67 -8.17
N ALA A 112 -8.40 -17.27 -7.66
CA ALA A 112 -9.01 -16.97 -6.37
C ALA A 112 -8.02 -17.03 -5.19
N GLY A 113 -7.29 -18.16 -5.04
CA GLY A 113 -6.40 -18.39 -3.90
C GLY A 113 -5.30 -17.33 -3.75
N PRO A 114 -4.42 -17.15 -4.74
CA PRO A 114 -3.33 -16.18 -4.68
C PRO A 114 -3.82 -14.73 -4.51
N THR A 115 -4.95 -14.38 -5.10
CA THR A 115 -5.49 -13.01 -4.99
C THR A 115 -6.02 -12.73 -3.58
N TRP A 116 -6.74 -13.68 -2.96
CA TRP A 116 -7.17 -13.51 -1.57
C TRP A 116 -5.98 -13.46 -0.60
N LEU A 117 -4.93 -14.24 -0.87
CA LEU A 117 -3.68 -14.15 -0.13
C LEU A 117 -3.04 -12.76 -0.26
N ALA A 118 -2.95 -12.23 -1.48
CA ALA A 118 -2.43 -10.89 -1.74
C ALA A 118 -3.26 -9.81 -1.03
N ILE A 119 -4.59 -9.88 -1.09
CA ILE A 119 -5.48 -8.94 -0.38
C ILE A 119 -5.22 -8.96 1.13
N ALA A 120 -5.06 -10.15 1.73
CA ALA A 120 -4.78 -10.29 3.16
C ALA A 120 -3.35 -9.83 3.52
N TRP A 121 -2.38 -10.07 2.65
CA TRP A 121 -1.02 -9.57 2.81
C TRP A 121 -0.99 -8.04 2.81
N GLU A 122 -1.63 -7.42 1.82
CA GLU A 122 -1.69 -5.96 1.67
C GLU A 122 -2.41 -5.28 2.84
N LEU A 123 -3.33 -5.98 3.52
CA LEU A 123 -3.97 -5.48 4.73
C LEU A 123 -2.94 -5.22 5.83
N VAL A 124 -2.11 -6.24 6.12
CA VAL A 124 -1.09 -6.16 7.15
C VAL A 124 -0.03 -5.12 6.76
N GLN A 125 0.42 -5.18 5.51
CA GLN A 125 1.42 -4.26 4.95
C GLN A 125 0.96 -2.80 5.03
N SER A 126 -0.28 -2.50 4.62
CA SER A 126 -0.81 -1.13 4.64
C SER A 126 -0.92 -0.57 6.05
N VAL A 127 -1.33 -1.39 7.02
CA VAL A 127 -1.34 -0.99 8.43
C VAL A 127 0.06 -0.72 8.96
N LEU A 128 1.03 -1.59 8.67
CA LEU A 128 2.43 -1.40 9.08
C LEU A 128 3.06 -0.16 8.45
N ALA A 129 2.83 0.07 7.15
CA ALA A 129 3.31 1.24 6.43
C ALA A 129 2.72 2.53 7.01
N ALA A 130 1.42 2.54 7.30
CA ALA A 130 0.75 3.67 7.94
C ALA A 130 1.33 3.97 9.33
N ILE A 131 1.55 2.95 10.15
CA ILE A 131 2.16 3.09 11.48
C ILE A 131 3.59 3.63 11.38
N ALA A 132 4.41 3.08 10.48
CA ALA A 132 5.78 3.52 10.27
C ALA A 132 5.85 4.99 9.82
N GLY A 133 5.03 5.38 8.85
CA GLY A 133 4.98 6.76 8.39
C GLY A 133 4.41 7.73 9.43
N ALA A 134 3.38 7.32 10.16
CA ALA A 134 2.78 8.10 11.24
C ALA A 134 3.76 8.35 12.41
N TRP A 135 4.69 7.43 12.67
CA TRP A 135 5.69 7.58 13.73
C TRP A 135 6.62 8.78 13.48
N VAL A 136 6.88 9.10 12.21
CA VAL A 136 7.75 10.22 11.82
C VAL A 136 6.96 11.52 11.61
N TYR A 137 5.63 11.43 11.48
CA TYR A 137 4.75 12.58 11.34
C TYR A 137 4.57 13.33 12.67
N LYS A 138 4.73 14.65 12.62
CA LYS A 138 4.42 15.58 13.71
C LYS A 138 3.68 16.78 13.13
N GLU A 139 2.63 17.24 13.82
CA GLU A 139 2.00 18.51 13.44
C GLU A 139 2.96 19.67 13.68
N THR A 140 2.80 20.72 12.90
CA THR A 140 3.39 22.03 13.19
C THR A 140 2.71 22.58 14.46
N GLU A 141 3.51 23.07 15.41
CA GLU A 141 3.01 23.86 16.55
C GLU A 141 2.14 25.04 16.09
#